data_AF-A0A3D3FP53-F1
#
_entry.id   AF-A0A3D3FP53-F1
#
_cell.length_a   1.000
_cell.length_b   1.000
_cell.length_c   1.000
_cell.angle_alpha   90.00
_cell.angle_beta   90.00
_cell.angle_gamma   90.00
#
_symmetry.space_group_name_H-M   'P 1'
#
loop_
_entity.id
_entity.type
_entity.pdbx_description
1 polymer ?
#
loop_
_entity_poly.entity_id
_entity_poly.type
_entity_poly.pdbx_seq_one_letter_code
_entity_poly.pdbx_strand_id
1 'polypeptide(L)'
;MLSEYPQLKAVCLAMSEIMAEKLQENLARYKTSTPEERYRDLMEKRPDLLQRIPQYQIASYLGVKPESLSRIRKRLSRPKGDKNNSGLS
;
A
#
# COMPACT_ATOMS: atom_id res chain seq x y z
N MET A 1 20.17 4.86 -30.85
CA MET A 1 19.54 5.57 -29.72
C MET A 1 20.03 5.12 -28.34
N LEU A 2 19.75 3.90 -27.84
CA LEU A 2 20.33 3.44 -26.54
C LEU A 2 21.75 2.85 -26.65
N SER A 3 22.17 2.46 -27.85
CA SER A 3 23.53 2.00 -28.16
C SER A 3 24.58 3.10 -28.17
N GLU A 4 24.17 4.37 -28.25
CA GLU A 4 25.05 5.54 -28.30
C GLU A 4 25.51 6.00 -26.90
N TYR A 5 24.86 5.49 -25.84
CA TYR A 5 25.15 5.85 -24.44
C TYR A 5 25.25 4.58 -23.57
N PRO A 6 26.41 3.91 -23.56
CA PRO A 6 26.58 2.61 -22.90
C PRO A 6 26.31 2.66 -21.39
N GLN A 7 26.64 3.77 -20.72
CA GLN A 7 26.33 3.99 -19.31
C GLN A 7 24.83 4.08 -19.05
N LEU A 8 24.07 4.74 -19.94
CA LEU A 8 22.61 4.82 -19.83
C LEU A 8 22.00 3.44 -20.06
N LYS A 9 22.49 2.69 -21.04
CA LYS A 9 22.04 1.31 -21.30
C LYS A 9 22.26 0.41 -20.07
N ALA A 10 23.44 0.46 -19.46
CA ALA A 10 23.75 -0.33 -18.26
C ALA A 10 22.82 0.01 -17.10
N VAL A 11 22.61 1.30 -16.83
CA VAL A 11 21.70 1.76 -15.77
C VAL A 11 20.25 1.36 -16.08
N CYS A 12 19.76 1.57 -17.30
CA CYS A 12 18.41 1.19 -17.69
C CYS A 12 18.15 -0.30 -17.52
N LEU A 13 19.12 -1.15 -17.89
CA LEU A 13 19.01 -2.60 -17.72
C LEU A 13 18.94 -2.97 -16.24
N ALA A 14 19.90 -2.51 -15.44
CA ALA A 14 19.89 -2.76 -14.00
C ALA A 14 18.62 -2.25 -13.31
N MET A 15 18.15 -1.05 -13.66
CA MET A 15 16.89 -0.50 -13.14
C MET A 15 15.69 -1.34 -13.56
N SER A 16 15.66 -1.85 -14.80
CA SER A 16 14.54 -2.67 -15.27
C SER A 16 14.42 -3.98 -14.49
N GLU A 17 15.55 -4.60 -14.15
CA GLU A 17 15.61 -5.82 -13.35
C GLU A 17 15.11 -5.55 -11.92
N ILE A 18 15.65 -4.52 -11.26
CA ILE A 18 15.25 -4.12 -9.90
C ILE A 18 13.76 -3.75 -9.85
N MET A 19 13.26 -3.02 -10.86
CA MET A 19 11.84 -2.65 -10.92
C MET A 19 10.94 -3.86 -11.16
N ALA A 20 11.35 -4.80 -12.01
CA ALA A 20 10.57 -6.02 -12.27
C ALA A 20 10.45 -6.89 -11.02
N GLU A 21 11.56 -7.08 -10.29
CA GLU A 21 11.57 -7.81 -9.03
C GLU A 21 10.66 -7.14 -7.98
N LYS A 22 10.78 -5.82 -7.82
CA LYS A 22 9.95 -5.06 -6.89
C LYS A 22 8.46 -5.12 -7.25
N LEU A 23 8.14 -5.10 -8.54
CA LEU A 23 6.77 -5.26 -9.02
C LEU A 23 6.24 -6.65 -8.68
N GLN A 24 7.03 -7.70 -8.90
CA GLN A 24 6.64 -9.08 -8.60
C GLN A 24 6.35 -9.27 -7.11
N GLU A 25 7.21 -8.76 -6.22
CA GLU A 25 6.94 -8.78 -4.78
C GLU A 25 5.67 -8.02 -4.40
N ASN A 26 5.49 -6.81 -4.95
CA ASN A 26 4.32 -5.98 -4.67
C ASN A 26 3.04 -6.70 -5.09
N LEU A 27 3.04 -7.35 -6.26
CA LEU A 27 1.90 -8.13 -6.75
C LEU A 27 1.65 -9.37 -5.89
N ALA A 28 2.70 -10.08 -5.48
CA ALA A 28 2.58 -11.24 -4.60
C ALA A 28 1.95 -10.84 -3.25
N ARG A 29 2.46 -9.76 -2.63
CA ARG A 29 1.87 -9.18 -1.41
C ARG A 29 0.41 -8.77 -1.66
N TYR A 30 0.14 -8.06 -2.74
CA TYR A 30 -1.23 -7.62 -3.06
C TYR A 30 -2.22 -8.78 -3.15
N LYS A 31 -1.82 -9.93 -3.70
CA LYS A 31 -2.66 -11.14 -3.80
C LYS A 31 -2.92 -11.80 -2.46
N THR A 32 -1.98 -11.75 -1.53
CA THR A 32 -2.11 -12.40 -0.22
C THR A 32 -2.67 -11.48 0.87
N SER A 33 -2.61 -10.16 0.68
CA SER A 33 -3.06 -9.17 1.67
C SER A 33 -4.54 -8.83 1.56
N THR A 34 -5.18 -8.70 2.71
CA THR A 34 -6.54 -8.16 2.83
C THR A 34 -6.59 -6.67 2.46
N PRO A 35 -7.76 -6.14 2.06
CA PRO A 35 -7.93 -4.71 1.82
C PRO A 35 -7.56 -3.83 3.03
N GLU A 36 -7.84 -4.29 4.26
CA GLU A 36 -7.43 -3.59 5.48
C GLU A 36 -5.90 -3.50 5.63
N GLU A 37 -5.19 -4.60 5.39
CA GLU A 37 -3.71 -4.62 5.44
C GLU A 37 -3.12 -3.72 4.38
N ARG A 38 -3.63 -3.76 3.15
CA ARG A 38 -3.18 -2.88 2.07
C ARG A 38 -3.41 -1.40 2.39
N TYR A 39 -4.50 -1.07 3.07
CA TYR A 39 -4.75 0.30 3.54
C TYR A 39 -3.77 0.73 4.65
N ARG A 40 -3.46 -0.15 5.61
CA ARG A 40 -2.44 0.12 6.63
C ARG A 40 -1.06 0.33 6.02
N ASP A 41 -0.66 -0.55 5.12
CA ASP A 41 0.62 -0.44 4.41
C ASP A 41 0.72 0.90 3.66
N LEU A 42 -0.37 1.33 3.03
CA LEU A 42 -0.42 2.63 2.35
C LEU A 42 -0.27 3.79 3.33
N MET A 43 -0.91 3.71 4.50
CA MET A 43 -0.83 4.72 5.56
C MET A 43 0.57 4.82 6.18
N GLU A 44 1.25 3.69 6.37
CA GLU A 44 2.59 3.66 6.96
C GLU A 44 3.68 4.04 5.96
N LYS A 45 3.62 3.54 4.73
CA LYS A 45 4.68 3.74 3.73
C LYS A 45 4.56 5.05 2.96
N ARG A 46 3.32 5.51 2.71
CA ARG A 46 3.02 6.66 1.86
C ARG A 46 1.82 7.47 2.36
N PRO A 47 1.90 8.03 3.58
CA PRO A 47 0.81 8.81 4.17
C PRO A 47 0.46 10.06 3.34
N ASP A 48 1.41 10.60 2.58
CA ASP A 48 1.24 11.74 1.69
C ASP A 48 0.21 11.46 0.58
N LEU A 49 0.14 10.22 0.08
CA LEU A 49 -0.82 9.83 -0.95
C LEU A 49 -2.25 9.85 -0.42
N LEU A 50 -2.46 9.52 0.86
CA LEU A 50 -3.80 9.55 1.46
C LEU A 50 -4.38 10.97 1.55
N GLN A 51 -3.51 11.98 1.58
CA GLN A 51 -3.92 13.39 1.63
C GLN A 51 -4.14 13.98 0.24
N ARG A 52 -3.39 13.50 -0.76
CA ARG A 52 -3.39 14.08 -2.12
C ARG A 52 -4.35 13.38 -3.07
N ILE A 53 -4.68 12.11 -2.83
CA ILE A 53 -5.48 11.30 -3.74
C ILE A 53 -6.94 11.25 -3.25
N PRO A 54 -7.93 11.45 -4.15
CA PRO A 54 -9.34 11.25 -3.82
C PRO A 54 -9.64 9.84 -3.31
N GLN A 55 -10.53 9.74 -2.32
CA GLN A 55 -10.85 8.47 -1.64
C GLN A 55 -11.38 7.38 -2.59
N TYR A 56 -12.09 7.73 -3.66
CA TYR A 56 -12.58 6.75 -4.62
C TYR A 56 -11.44 6.07 -5.40
N GLN A 57 -10.35 6.80 -5.69
CA GLN A 57 -9.17 6.23 -6.35
C GLN A 57 -8.40 5.32 -5.40
N ILE A 58 -8.30 5.70 -4.12
CA ILE A 58 -7.73 4.85 -3.07
C ILE A 58 -8.55 3.56 -2.93
N ALA A 59 -9.89 3.65 -2.95
CA ALA A 59 -10.76 2.48 -2.91
C ALA A 59 -10.52 1.54 -4.11
N SER A 60 -10.42 2.11 -5.31
CA SER A 60 -10.09 1.37 -6.54
C SER A 60 -8.73 0.70 -6.46
N TYR A 61 -7.70 1.39 -5.95
CA TYR A 61 -6.36 0.84 -5.76
C TYR A 61 -6.36 -0.34 -4.77
N LEU A 62 -7.20 -0.28 -3.73
CA LEU A 62 -7.36 -1.34 -2.75
C LEU A 62 -8.33 -2.45 -3.21
N GLY A 63 -8.87 -2.37 -4.43
CA GLY A 63 -9.80 -3.36 -4.96
C GLY A 63 -11.10 -3.46 -4.15
N VAL A 64 -11.55 -2.36 -3.54
CA VAL A 64 -12.79 -2.32 -2.75
C VAL A 64 -13.70 -1.19 -3.22
N LYS A 65 -14.99 -1.31 -2.90
CA LYS A 65 -15.93 -0.21 -3.12
C LYS A 65 -15.66 0.97 -2.15
N PRO A 66 -15.98 2.22 -2.51
CA PRO A 66 -15.78 3.38 -1.64
C PRO A 66 -16.43 3.26 -0.25
N GLU A 67 -17.57 2.60 -0.14
CA GLU A 67 -18.26 2.36 1.13
C GLU A 67 -17.45 1.41 2.03
N SER A 68 -16.80 0.40 1.43
CA SER A 68 -15.91 -0.52 2.15
C SER A 68 -14.68 0.22 2.69
N LEU A 69 -14.06 1.09 1.89
CA LEU A 69 -12.95 1.93 2.36
C LEU A 69 -13.36 2.79 3.57
N SER A 70 -14.56 3.40 3.52
CA SER A 70 -15.09 4.19 4.63
C SER A 70 -15.24 3.34 5.91
N ARG A 71 -15.69 2.08 5.79
CA ARG A 71 -15.79 1.15 6.93
C ARG A 71 -14.40 0.78 7.48
N ILE A 72 -13.43 0.53 6.62
CA ILE A 72 -12.05 0.21 7.02
C ILE A 72 -11.47 1.36 7.83
N ARG A 73 -11.60 2.61 7.33
CA ARG A 73 -11.15 3.81 8.03
C ARG A 73 -11.79 3.98 9.41
N LYS A 74 -13.11 3.80 9.52
CA LYS A 74 -13.82 3.87 10.82
C LYS A 74 -13.36 2.81 11.82
N ARG A 75 -13.01 1.61 11.36
CA ARG A 75 -12.47 0.55 12.23
C ARG A 75 -11.06 0.88 12.71
N LEU A 76 -10.25 1.48 11.86
CA LEU A 76 -8.87 1.87 12.20
C LEU A 76 -8.82 3.13 13.08
N SER A 77 -9.78 4.05 12.94
CA SER A 77 -9.87 5.26 13.77
C SER A 77 -10.46 5.01 15.15
N ARG A 78 -11.18 3.90 15.36
CA ARG A 78 -11.58 3.45 16.70
C ARG A 78 -10.42 2.65 17.28
N PRO A 79 -9.71 3.16 18.31
CA PRO A 79 -8.70 2.35 18.98
C PRO A 79 -9.38 1.07 19.47
N LYS A 80 -8.71 -0.07 19.29
CA LYS A 80 -9.13 -1.36 19.80
C LYS A 80 -9.27 -1.20 21.32
N GLY A 81 -10.51 -1.08 21.79
CA GLY A 81 -10.80 -0.86 23.20
C GLY A 81 -10.05 -1.87 24.08
N ASP A 82 -9.45 -1.33 25.14
CA ASP A 82 -8.74 -2.05 26.18
C ASP A 82 -9.49 -3.32 26.59
N LYS A 83 -8.94 -4.47 26.22
CA LYS A 83 -9.15 -5.71 26.98
C LYS A 83 -8.05 -5.77 28.04
N ASN A 84 -8.11 -4.89 29.05
CA ASN A 84 -7.35 -4.98 30.29
C ASN A 84 -8.05 -4.14 31.37
N ASN A 85 -9.28 -4.52 31.72
CA ASN A 85 -9.80 -4.28 33.05
C ASN A 85 -10.63 -5.49 33.50
N SER A 86 -9.94 -6.46 34.11
CA SER A 86 -10.55 -7.45 34.99
C SER A 86 -9.60 -7.66 36.16
N GLY A 87 -9.78 -6.87 37.21
CA GLY A 87 -9.03 -6.98 38.45
C GLY A 87 -9.23 -5.80 39.39
N LEU A 88 -10.47 -5.42 39.65
CA LEU A 88 -10.82 -4.74 40.90
C LEU A 88 -10.98 -5.83 41.96
N SER A 89 -9.97 -6.00 42.81
CA SER A 89 -10.02 -6.38 44.24
C SER A 89 -8.60 -6.39 44.80
#